data_AF-A0A0F3MB52-F1
#
_entry.id   AF-A0A0F3MB52-F1
#
_cell.length_a   1.000
_cell.length_b   1.000
_cell.length_c   1.000
_cell.angle_alpha   90.00
_cell.angle_beta   90.00
_cell.angle_gamma   90.00
#
_symmetry.space_group_name_H-M   'P 1'
#
loop_
_entity.id
_entity.type
_entity.pdbx_description
1 polymer ?
#
loop_
_entity_poly.entity_id
_entity_poly.type
_entity_poly.pdbx_seq_one_letter_code
_entity_poly.pdbx_strand_id
1 'polypeptide(L)' 'MGDTGKIQVTTEGKYAGKWYDFSTGQKGDLLSLAQRERGYSFFEAIEYLKSIVGMSTLDNSIQICYD' A
#
# COMPACT_ATOMS: atom_id res chain seq x y z
N MET A 1 -20.91 19.18 -7.35
CA MET A 1 -20.01 18.28 -8.11
C MET A 1 -19.14 17.60 -7.06
N GLY A 2 -19.25 16.29 -6.90
CA GLY A 2 -18.62 15.57 -5.78
C GLY A 2 -17.22 15.08 -6.18
N ASP A 3 -16.21 15.58 -5.48
CA ASP A 3 -14.80 15.16 -5.56
C ASP A 3 -14.56 13.78 -4.92
N THR A 4 -15.35 12.78 -5.28
CA THR A 4 -15.11 11.40 -4.84
C THR A 4 -13.95 10.82 -5.63
N GLY A 5 -12.75 10.88 -5.04
CA GLY A 5 -11.54 10.23 -5.52
C GLY A 5 -11.79 8.76 -5.83
N LYS A 6 -11.58 8.39 -7.10
CA LYS A 6 -11.89 7.08 -7.67
C LYS A 6 -10.70 6.15 -7.52
N ILE A 7 -10.30 5.81 -6.30
CA ILE A 7 -9.25 4.81 -6.08
C ILE A 7 -9.90 3.43 -6.09
N GLN A 8 -9.48 2.57 -7.02
CA GLN A 8 -9.81 1.15 -7.04
C GLN A 8 -8.66 0.35 -6.47
N VAL A 9 -8.96 -0.62 -5.60
CA VAL A 9 -8.01 -1.64 -5.13
C VAL A 9 -8.49 -2.99 -5.62
N THR A 10 -7.59 -3.76 -6.25
CA THR A 10 -7.89 -5.13 -6.66
C THR A 10 -7.51 -6.08 -5.52
N THR A 11 -8.45 -6.88 -5.04
CA THR A 11 -8.24 -7.79 -3.90
C THR A 11 -7.96 -9.23 -4.30
N GLU A 12 -8.16 -9.59 -5.58
CA GLU A 12 -8.07 -10.97 -6.05
C GLU A 12 -7.55 -11.08 -7.50
N GLY A 13 -7.14 -12.29 -7.88
CA GLY A 13 -6.60 -12.58 -9.20
C GLY A 13 -5.22 -11.98 -9.46
N LYS A 14 -4.81 -11.94 -10.73
CA LYS A 14 -3.45 -11.55 -11.17
C LYS A 14 -3.00 -10.13 -10.79
N TYR A 15 -3.91 -9.29 -10.31
CA TYR A 15 -3.62 -7.91 -9.91
C TYR A 15 -3.94 -7.64 -8.43
N ALA A 16 -4.12 -8.69 -7.62
CA ALA A 16 -4.33 -8.53 -6.18
C ALA A 16 -3.25 -7.64 -5.54
N GLY A 17 -3.67 -6.73 -4.67
CA GLY A 17 -2.81 -5.75 -4.01
C GLY A 17 -2.41 -4.55 -4.88
N LYS A 18 -2.92 -4.43 -6.10
CA LYS A 18 -2.71 -3.25 -6.95
C LYS A 18 -3.83 -2.23 -6.84
N TRP A 19 -3.48 -0.96 -6.91
CA TRP A 19 -4.42 0.15 -6.92
C TRP A 19 -4.31 0.99 -8.20
N TYR A 20 -5.39 1.67 -8.56
CA TYR A 20 -5.45 2.64 -9.65
C TYR A 20 -6.33 3.81 -9.25
N ASP A 21 -5.89 5.03 -9.56
CA ASP A 21 -6.65 6.25 -9.37
C ASP A 21 -7.12 6.77 -10.74
N PHE A 22 -8.43 6.71 -10.97
CA PHE A 22 -9.02 7.16 -12.25
C PHE A 22 -8.99 8.68 -12.43
N SER A 23 -8.73 9.44 -11.38
CA SER A 23 -8.64 10.90 -11.46
C SER A 23 -7.27 11.35 -11.97
N THR A 24 -6.20 10.62 -11.60
CA THR A 24 -4.82 11.01 -11.92
C THR A 24 -4.10 10.05 -12.87
N GLY A 25 -4.66 8.85 -13.08
CA GLY A 25 -4.02 7.76 -13.82
C GLY A 25 -2.89 7.06 -13.06
N GLN A 26 -2.62 7.46 -11.80
CA GLN A 26 -1.60 6.85 -10.97
C GLN A 26 -2.00 5.44 -10.52
N LYS A 27 -0.99 4.61 -10.26
CA LYS A 27 -1.15 3.22 -9.87
C LYS A 27 0.07 2.71 -9.15
N GLY A 28 -0.10 1.61 -8.43
CA GLY A 28 0.98 0.93 -7.74
C GLY A 28 0.48 -0.24 -6.92
N ASP A 29 1.23 -0.62 -5.89
CA ASP A 29 0.82 -1.59 -4.87
C ASP A 29 0.36 -0.89 -3.56
N LEU A 30 -0.15 -1.67 -2.61
CA LEU A 30 -0.61 -1.16 -1.32
C LEU A 30 0.46 -0.38 -0.53
N LEU A 31 1.75 -0.70 -0.71
CA LEU A 31 2.82 0.05 -0.08
C LEU A 31 2.92 1.47 -0.67
N SER A 32 2.98 1.57 -1.99
CA SER A 32 2.96 2.87 -2.67
C SER A 32 1.68 3.67 -2.40
N LEU A 33 0.54 3.00 -2.18
CA LEU A 33 -0.70 3.64 -1.78
C LEU A 33 -0.60 4.24 -0.38
N ALA A 34 -0.04 3.49 0.57
CA ALA A 34 0.16 3.96 1.93
C ALA A 34 1.13 5.16 1.97
N GLN A 35 2.21 5.13 1.19
CA GLN A 35 3.11 6.28 1.05
C GLN A 35 2.37 7.51 0.50
N ARG A 36 1.52 7.35 -0.52
CA ARG A 36 0.79 8.46 -1.15
C ARG A 36 -0.28 9.08 -0.23
N GLU A 37 -1.17 8.26 0.32
CA GLU A 37 -2.34 8.74 1.06
C GLU A 37 -2.00 9.21 2.48
N ARG A 38 -0.87 8.75 3.04
CA ARG A 38 -0.44 9.10 4.40
C ARG A 38 0.79 10.01 4.44
N GLY A 39 1.46 10.24 3.30
CA GLY A 39 2.73 10.96 3.26
C GLY A 39 3.88 10.22 3.93
N TYR A 40 3.80 8.90 4.03
CA TYR A 40 4.80 8.07 4.71
C TYR A 40 6.06 7.84 3.87
N SER A 41 7.20 7.83 4.53
CA SER A 41 8.41 7.20 4.01
C SER A 41 8.21 5.70 3.82
N PHE A 42 9.14 5.05 3.12
CA PHE A 42 9.08 3.60 2.88
C PHE A 42 8.95 2.80 4.19
N PHE A 43 9.77 3.11 5.20
CA PHE A 43 9.74 2.42 6.49
C PHE A 43 8.44 2.65 7.25
N GLU A 44 7.94 3.89 7.32
CA GLU A 44 6.68 4.20 8.00
C GLU A 44 5.49 3.49 7.34
N ALA A 45 5.50 3.38 6.01
CA ALA A 45 4.46 2.66 5.28
C ALA A 45 4.50 1.15 5.54
N ILE A 46 5.70 0.56 5.65
CA ILE A 46 5.87 -0.85 6.04
C ILE A 46 5.37 -1.09 7.47
N GLU A 47 5.76 -0.26 8.43
CA GLU A 47 5.31 -0.39 9.83
C GLU A 47 3.80 -0.23 9.96
N TYR A 48 3.20 0.70 9.20
CA TYR A 48 1.76 0.85 9.12
C TYR A 48 1.08 -0.43 8.59
N LEU A 49 1.56 -0.98 7.48
CA LEU A 49 0.96 -2.20 6.91
C LEU A 49 1.10 -3.41 7.85
N LYS A 50 2.26 -3.58 8.51
CA LYS A 50 2.47 -4.62 9.53
C LYS A 50 1.43 -4.54 10.65
N SER A 51 1.14 -3.32 11.13
CA SER A 51 0.14 -3.10 12.19
C SER A 51 -1.28 -3.52 11.79
N ILE A 52 -1.64 -3.39 10.50
CA ILE A 52 -2.97 -3.75 9.98
C ILE A 52 -3.12 -5.26 9.87
N VAL A 53 -2.09 -5.96 9.38
CA VAL A 53 -2.14 -7.42 9.17
C VAL A 53 -1.89 -8.21 10.46
N GLY A 54 -1.75 -7.54 11.60
CA GLY A 54 -1.44 -8.19 12.87
C GLY A 54 -0.05 -8.83 12.91
N MET A 55 0.86 -8.39 12.04
CA MET A 55 2.28 -8.74 12.14
C MET A 55 2.86 -7.96 13.32
N SER A 56 2.70 -8.51 14.52
CA SER A 56 3.47 -8.07 15.68
C SER A 56 4.96 -8.14 15.33
N THR A 57 5.74 -7.14 15.74
CA THR A 57 7.20 -7.00 15.57
C THR A 57 8.04 -8.13 16.21
N LEU A 58 7.43 -9.28 16.50
CA LEU A 58 8.01 -10.42 17.19
C LEU A 58 8.83 -11.34 16.27
N ASP A 59 8.82 -11.10 14.97
CA ASP A 59 9.74 -11.81 14.07
C ASP A 59 10.44 -10.83 13.12
N ASN A 60 11.69 -10.51 13.47
CA ASN A 60 12.63 -9.72 12.65
C ASN A 60 13.06 -10.47 11.37
N SER A 61 12.40 -11.57 11.01
CA SER A 61 12.73 -12.43 9.87
C SER A 61 12.20 -11.93 8.52
N ILE A 62 11.50 -10.80 8.46
CA ILE A 62 11.28 -10.11 7.17
C ILE A 62 12.62 -9.50 6.73
N GLN A 63 13.48 -10.33 6.14
CA GLN A 63 14.56 -9.85 5.30
C GLN A 63 13.92 -9.23 4.06
N ILE A 64 13.84 -7.89 4.07
CA ILE A 64 13.70 -7.14 2.83
C ILE A 64 15.00 -7.42 2.07
N CYS A 65 14.95 -8.30 1.08
CA CYS A 65 16.06 -8.50 0.16
C CYS A 65 16.29 -7.18 -0.57
N TYR A 66 17.45 -6.57 -0.33
CA TYR A 66 17.96 -5.47 -1.14
C TYR A 66 18.89 -6.08 -2.19
N ASP A 67 18.62 -5.79 -3.46
CA ASP A 67 19.50 -5.98 -4.61
C ASP A 67 20.74 -5.08 -4.51
#